data_AF-B9ACL9-F1
#
_entry.id   AF-B9ACL9-F1
#
_cell.length_a   1.000
_cell.length_b   1.000
_cell.length_c   1.000
_cell.angle_alpha   90.00
_cell.angle_beta   90.00
_cell.angle_gamma   90.00
#
_symmetry.space_group_name_H-M   'P 1'
#
loop_
_entity.id
_entity.type
_entity.pdbx_description
1 polymer ?
#
loop_
_entity_poly.entity_id
_entity_poly.type
_entity_poly.pdbx_seq_one_letter_code
_entity_poly.pdbx_strand_id
1 'polypeptide(L)'
;MPEFLYKYKSIDELGHTFDLLENDLIFLSNANNLNDLYEGEIFYDNKELLYNRFKSYVLPYFMTITKFNHDQKEQIKNSENPYLETMKLIYETDPEINPEISFNEFNDDLSNFFLDMSDDTYKKVNYASKVNTYLTCFSENHDIKLMWAHYTDYNKGICIKYNIKDYENLMHICYPIK
;
A
#
# COMPACT_ATOMS: atom_id res chain seq x y z
N MET A 1 17.11 14.28 12.20
CA MET A 1 16.95 14.63 10.78
C MET A 1 18.09 15.55 10.39
N PRO A 2 18.56 15.51 9.13
CA PRO A 2 19.54 16.48 8.62
C PRO A 2 18.99 17.91 8.75
N GLU A 3 19.86 18.90 8.89
CA GLU A 3 19.42 20.31 8.94
C GLU A 3 18.95 20.79 7.56
N PHE A 4 19.60 20.30 6.50
CA PHE A 4 19.32 20.69 5.13
C PHE A 4 18.98 19.49 4.25
N LEU A 5 18.06 19.74 3.32
CA LEU A 5 17.72 18.83 2.24
C LEU A 5 17.78 19.57 0.91
N TYR A 6 18.13 18.85 -0.13
CA TYR A 6 18.38 19.41 -1.46
C TYR A 6 17.44 18.81 -2.50
N LYS A 7 16.88 19.65 -3.36
CA LYS A 7 16.05 19.22 -4.47
C LYS A 7 16.61 19.74 -5.79
N TYR A 8 16.91 18.83 -6.69
CA TYR A 8 17.34 19.13 -8.04
C TYR A 8 16.12 19.37 -8.91
N LYS A 9 16.15 20.41 -9.74
CA LYS A 9 15.04 20.74 -10.64
C LYS A 9 15.50 21.33 -11.96
N SER A 10 14.90 20.90 -13.05
CA SER A 10 14.99 21.57 -14.35
C SER A 10 14.24 22.90 -14.30
N ILE A 11 14.55 23.79 -15.23
CA ILE A 11 13.77 25.01 -15.46
C ILE A 11 12.91 24.72 -16.69
N ASP A 12 11.61 24.52 -16.50
CA ASP A 12 10.69 24.27 -17.61
C ASP A 12 10.16 25.58 -18.21
N GLU A 13 9.69 25.49 -19.46
CA GLU A 13 9.10 26.62 -20.19
C GLU A 13 7.75 27.08 -19.61
N LEU A 14 7.11 26.23 -18.81
CA LEU A 14 5.83 26.50 -18.15
C LEU A 14 6.00 27.33 -16.86
N GLY A 15 7.23 27.53 -16.40
CA GLY A 15 7.56 28.38 -15.27
C GLY A 15 7.32 27.74 -13.90
N HIS A 16 7.09 26.42 -13.81
CA HIS A 16 6.77 25.77 -12.54
C HIS A 16 7.88 25.90 -11.49
N THR A 17 9.14 25.90 -11.94
CA THR A 17 10.29 26.10 -11.05
C THR A 17 10.35 27.51 -10.49
N PHE A 18 9.87 28.51 -11.22
CA PHE A 18 9.78 29.87 -10.69
C PHE A 18 8.58 30.00 -9.75
N ASP A 19 7.43 29.45 -10.11
CA ASP A 19 6.21 29.48 -9.30
C ASP A 19 6.43 28.90 -7.89
N LEU A 20 7.13 27.75 -7.79
CA LEU A 20 7.44 27.17 -6.47
C LEU A 20 8.42 28.03 -5.66
N LEU A 21 9.34 28.75 -6.31
CA LEU A 21 10.32 29.59 -5.61
C LEU A 21 9.68 30.89 -5.15
N GLU A 22 8.81 31.49 -5.97
CA GLU A 22 8.11 32.74 -5.64
C GLU A 22 7.07 32.57 -4.53
N ASN A 23 6.45 31.38 -4.46
CA ASN A 23 5.40 31.08 -3.49
C ASN A 23 5.86 30.19 -2.32
N ASP A 24 7.16 29.92 -2.18
CA ASP A 24 7.74 29.04 -1.16
C ASP A 24 7.08 27.65 -1.10
N LEU A 25 6.85 27.02 -2.26
CA LEU A 25 6.16 25.74 -2.38
C LEU A 25 7.11 24.55 -2.56
N ILE A 26 6.64 23.38 -2.12
CA ILE A 26 7.19 22.07 -2.43
C ILE A 26 6.18 21.32 -3.28
N PHE A 27 6.49 21.16 -4.55
CA PHE A 27 5.62 20.42 -5.45
C PHE A 27 5.74 18.91 -5.26
N LEU A 28 4.58 18.24 -5.22
CA LEU A 28 4.45 16.81 -5.09
C LEU A 28 3.95 16.19 -6.40
N SER A 29 4.57 15.08 -6.79
CA SER A 29 4.14 14.25 -7.91
C SER A 29 3.16 13.19 -7.41
N ASN A 30 2.09 12.92 -8.18
CA ASN A 30 1.24 11.77 -7.91
C ASN A 30 2.03 10.47 -8.14
N ALA A 31 1.82 9.46 -7.29
CA ALA A 31 2.51 8.18 -7.39
C ALA A 31 2.32 7.49 -8.76
N ASN A 32 1.17 7.70 -9.43
CA ASN A 32 0.92 7.14 -10.77
C ASN A 32 1.80 7.74 -11.87
N ASN A 33 2.43 8.89 -11.63
CA ASN A 33 3.25 9.59 -12.62
C ASN A 33 4.75 9.29 -12.47
N LEU A 34 5.11 8.39 -11.56
CA LEU A 34 6.50 7.96 -11.37
C LEU A 34 6.91 7.01 -12.48
N ASN A 35 8.22 6.94 -12.72
CA ASN A 35 8.79 6.13 -13.79
C ASN A 35 8.92 4.64 -13.42
N ASP A 36 8.76 4.29 -12.15
CA ASP A 36 8.72 2.91 -11.68
C ASP A 36 7.26 2.46 -11.50
N LEU A 37 6.89 1.39 -12.21
CA LEU A 37 5.54 0.80 -12.18
C LEU A 37 5.14 0.37 -10.77
N TYR A 38 6.10 -0.11 -9.97
CA TYR A 38 5.85 -0.66 -8.64
C TYR A 38 6.00 0.38 -7.52
N GLU A 39 6.46 1.59 -7.83
CA GLU A 39 6.64 2.62 -6.81
C GLU A 39 5.29 3.08 -6.26
N GLY A 40 5.18 3.09 -4.94
CA GLY A 40 3.92 3.37 -4.24
C GLY A 40 2.92 2.21 -4.21
N GLU A 41 3.29 1.00 -4.65
CA GLU A 41 2.45 -0.19 -4.44
C GLU A 41 2.54 -0.72 -3.01
N ILE A 42 1.39 -1.09 -2.47
CA ILE A 42 1.26 -1.87 -1.25
C ILE A 42 1.32 -3.33 -1.68
N PHE A 43 2.31 -4.06 -1.17
CA PHE A 43 2.45 -5.49 -1.43
C PHE A 43 1.75 -6.32 -0.36
N TYR A 44 1.07 -7.37 -0.80
CA TYR A 44 0.37 -8.26 0.09
C TYR A 44 0.40 -9.71 -0.43
N ASP A 45 0.74 -10.64 0.44
CA ASP A 45 0.70 -12.08 0.12
C ASP A 45 -0.62 -12.68 0.64
N ASN A 46 -1.52 -12.95 -0.30
CA ASN A 46 -2.84 -13.51 -0.01
C ASN A 46 -2.78 -14.94 0.56
N LYS A 47 -1.79 -15.74 0.17
CA LYS A 47 -1.62 -17.09 0.72
C LYS A 47 -1.09 -17.02 2.14
N GLU A 48 -0.12 -16.14 2.38
CA GLU A 48 0.36 -15.86 3.74
C GLU A 48 -0.78 -15.34 4.63
N LEU A 49 -1.69 -14.49 4.12
CA LEU A 49 -2.89 -14.07 4.84
C LEU A 49 -3.73 -15.25 5.29
N LEU A 50 -4.08 -16.08 4.32
CA LEU A 50 -5.13 -17.08 4.45
C LEU A 50 -4.65 -18.28 5.25
N TYR A 51 -3.38 -18.67 5.10
CA TYR A 51 -2.86 -19.88 5.73
C TYR A 51 -2.10 -19.60 7.02
N ASN A 52 -1.29 -18.54 7.06
CA ASN A 52 -0.39 -18.29 8.19
C ASN A 52 -0.89 -17.18 9.12
N ARG A 53 -1.64 -16.21 8.59
CA ARG A 53 -2.12 -15.03 9.31
C ARG A 53 -3.61 -15.06 9.61
N PHE A 54 -4.31 -16.14 9.24
CA PHE A 54 -5.75 -16.29 9.44
C PHE A 54 -6.15 -16.07 10.89
N LYS A 55 -5.46 -16.75 11.82
CA LYS A 55 -5.75 -16.66 13.26
C LYS A 55 -5.68 -15.22 13.79
N SER A 56 -4.70 -14.45 13.34
CA SER A 56 -4.42 -13.12 13.89
C SER A 56 -5.24 -12.01 13.24
N TYR A 57 -5.56 -12.12 11.94
CA TYR A 57 -6.14 -11.03 11.17
C TYR A 57 -7.55 -11.34 10.63
N VAL A 58 -7.80 -12.57 10.20
CA VAL A 58 -9.08 -12.95 9.56
C VAL A 58 -10.06 -13.45 10.61
N LEU A 59 -9.62 -14.35 11.48
CA LEU A 59 -10.45 -15.03 12.45
C LEU A 59 -11.21 -14.07 13.39
N PRO A 60 -10.61 -13.00 13.95
CA PRO A 60 -11.34 -12.08 14.84
C PRO A 60 -12.53 -11.43 14.14
N TYR A 61 -12.36 -10.99 12.90
CA TYR A 61 -13.45 -10.42 12.09
C TYR A 61 -14.45 -11.49 11.69
N PHE A 62 -14.00 -12.67 11.24
CA PHE A 62 -14.86 -13.78 10.88
C PHE A 62 -15.77 -14.22 12.06
N MET A 63 -15.24 -14.18 13.28
CA MET A 63 -15.98 -14.48 14.51
C MET A 63 -17.11 -13.49 14.82
N THR A 64 -17.08 -12.28 14.28
CA THR A 64 -18.16 -11.29 14.48
C THR A 64 -19.32 -11.47 13.50
N ILE A 65 -19.03 -11.98 12.30
CA ILE A 65 -20.03 -12.15 11.23
C ILE A 65 -20.62 -13.57 11.17
N THR A 66 -19.95 -14.56 11.75
CA THR A 66 -20.41 -15.96 11.74
C THR A 66 -21.52 -16.22 12.74
N LYS A 67 -22.41 -17.16 12.37
CA LYS A 67 -23.50 -17.67 13.22
C LYS A 67 -23.09 -18.82 14.14
N PHE A 68 -21.79 -19.11 14.26
CA PHE A 68 -21.30 -20.16 15.15
C PHE A 68 -21.70 -19.92 16.60
N ASN A 69 -22.03 -21.00 17.30
CA ASN A 69 -22.30 -20.95 18.73
C ASN A 69 -21.00 -20.78 19.53
N HIS A 70 -21.13 -20.54 20.84
CA HIS A 70 -19.97 -20.27 21.70
C HIS A 70 -18.94 -21.41 21.66
N ASP A 71 -19.40 -22.66 21.71
CA ASP A 71 -18.52 -23.83 21.78
C ASP A 71 -17.74 -24.04 20.48
N GLN A 72 -18.40 -23.87 19.33
CA GLN A 72 -17.76 -23.88 18.01
C GLN A 72 -16.69 -22.78 17.90
N LYS A 73 -16.98 -21.56 18.40
CA LYS A 73 -16.01 -20.46 18.38
C LYS A 73 -14.77 -20.77 19.23
N GLU A 74 -14.97 -21.38 20.41
CA GLU A 74 -13.86 -21.79 21.27
C GLU A 74 -13.05 -22.95 20.68
N GLN A 75 -13.71 -23.93 20.05
CA GLN A 75 -13.04 -25.02 19.31
C GLN A 75 -12.10 -24.46 18.23
N ILE A 76 -12.58 -23.53 17.41
CA ILE A 76 -11.78 -22.93 16.34
C ILE A 76 -10.57 -22.16 16.92
N LYS A 77 -10.78 -21.29 17.91
CA LYS A 77 -9.69 -20.46 18.48
C LYS A 77 -8.56 -21.30 19.09
N ASN A 78 -8.92 -22.41 19.73
CA ASN A 78 -8.01 -23.28 20.46
C ASN A 78 -7.40 -24.39 19.59
N SER A 79 -7.87 -24.56 18.34
CA SER A 79 -7.30 -25.52 17.40
C SER A 79 -5.87 -25.15 16.96
N GLU A 80 -5.11 -26.16 16.54
CA GLU A 80 -3.76 -25.98 15.96
C GLU A 80 -3.81 -25.23 14.63
N ASN A 81 -4.83 -25.51 13.81
CA ASN A 81 -5.09 -24.84 12.53
C ASN A 81 -6.52 -24.28 12.48
N PRO A 82 -6.73 -23.04 12.96
CA PRO A 82 -8.06 -22.42 12.99
C PRO A 82 -8.71 -22.26 11.63
N TYR A 83 -7.92 -22.10 10.56
CA TYR A 83 -8.47 -22.04 9.19
C TYR A 83 -9.13 -23.37 8.83
N LEU A 84 -8.39 -24.48 8.93
CA LEU A 84 -8.88 -25.79 8.55
C LEU A 84 -10.06 -26.23 9.43
N GLU A 85 -9.98 -25.95 10.73
CA GLU A 85 -11.06 -26.25 11.67
C GLU A 85 -12.35 -25.48 11.35
N THR A 86 -12.21 -24.21 10.95
CA THR A 86 -13.34 -23.41 10.49
C THR A 86 -13.97 -24.05 9.24
N MET A 87 -13.16 -24.42 8.24
CA MET A 87 -13.68 -25.01 7.00
C MET A 87 -14.39 -26.34 7.27
N LYS A 88 -13.86 -27.19 8.16
CA LYS A 88 -14.51 -28.44 8.55
C LYS A 88 -15.87 -28.21 9.21
N LEU A 89 -15.95 -27.28 10.16
CA LEU A 89 -17.21 -26.96 10.82
C LEU A 89 -18.24 -26.42 9.81
N ILE A 90 -17.84 -25.58 8.86
CA ILE A 90 -18.75 -25.12 7.80
C ILE A 90 -19.22 -26.33 6.97
N TYR A 91 -18.29 -27.17 6.51
CA TYR A 91 -18.61 -28.38 5.74
C TYR A 91 -19.61 -29.32 6.43
N GLU A 92 -19.46 -29.50 7.74
CA GLU A 92 -20.29 -30.42 8.52
C GLU A 92 -21.65 -29.82 8.95
N THR A 93 -21.76 -28.49 9.03
CA THR A 93 -22.92 -27.83 9.65
C THR A 93 -23.76 -27.00 8.69
N ASP A 94 -23.24 -26.63 7.53
CA ASP A 94 -23.97 -25.85 6.54
C ASP A 94 -24.80 -26.76 5.62
N PRO A 95 -26.15 -26.73 5.72
CA PRO A 95 -27.01 -27.59 4.93
C PRO A 95 -27.05 -27.22 3.43
N GLU A 96 -26.51 -26.06 3.04
CA GLU A 96 -26.44 -25.65 1.64
C GLU A 96 -25.28 -26.29 0.87
N ILE A 97 -24.36 -26.96 1.58
CA ILE A 97 -23.23 -27.64 0.96
C ILE A 97 -23.70 -28.90 0.25
N ASN A 98 -23.24 -29.06 -1.00
CA ASN A 98 -23.52 -30.24 -1.79
C ASN A 98 -22.89 -31.49 -1.12
N PRO A 99 -23.67 -32.51 -0.73
CA PRO A 99 -23.11 -33.70 -0.07
C PRO A 99 -22.24 -34.56 -0.99
N GLU A 100 -22.31 -34.35 -2.32
CA GLU A 100 -21.50 -35.08 -3.30
C GLU A 100 -20.05 -34.58 -3.39
N ILE A 101 -19.77 -33.35 -2.95
CA ILE A 101 -18.40 -32.82 -2.96
C ILE A 101 -17.63 -33.27 -1.73
N SER A 102 -16.37 -33.65 -1.93
CA SER A 102 -15.48 -33.99 -0.82
C SER A 102 -15.09 -32.74 -0.03
N PHE A 103 -14.71 -32.90 1.25
CA PHE A 103 -14.17 -31.79 2.05
C PHE A 103 -12.96 -31.12 1.38
N ASN A 104 -12.09 -31.88 0.72
CA ASN A 104 -10.91 -31.33 0.04
C ASN A 104 -11.32 -30.43 -1.13
N GLU A 105 -12.24 -30.89 -1.96
CA GLU A 105 -12.79 -30.12 -3.08
C GLU A 105 -13.49 -28.84 -2.59
N PHE A 106 -14.33 -28.96 -1.56
CA PHE A 106 -14.96 -27.82 -0.90
C PHE A 106 -13.94 -26.79 -0.39
N ASN A 107 -12.91 -27.24 0.33
CA ASN A 107 -11.88 -26.36 0.89
C ASN A 107 -11.05 -25.68 -0.22
N ASP A 108 -10.70 -26.42 -1.27
CA ASP A 108 -9.92 -25.88 -2.38
C ASP A 108 -10.72 -24.82 -3.14
N ASP A 109 -11.98 -25.08 -3.45
CA ASP A 109 -12.87 -24.13 -4.13
C ASP A 109 -13.08 -22.84 -3.33
N LEU A 110 -13.38 -22.96 -2.04
CA LEU A 110 -13.53 -21.79 -1.16
C LEU A 110 -12.22 -21.01 -1.05
N SER A 111 -11.08 -21.69 -0.87
CA SER A 111 -9.79 -21.02 -0.77
C SER A 111 -9.45 -20.25 -2.05
N ASN A 112 -9.69 -20.84 -3.22
CA ASN A 112 -9.48 -20.19 -4.51
C ASN A 112 -10.40 -18.99 -4.68
N PHE A 113 -11.68 -19.12 -4.34
CA PHE A 113 -12.62 -17.99 -4.34
C PHE A 113 -12.15 -16.84 -3.45
N PHE A 114 -11.70 -17.15 -2.22
CA PHE A 114 -11.15 -16.13 -1.31
C PHE A 114 -9.88 -15.48 -1.88
N LEU A 115 -8.98 -16.27 -2.47
CA LEU A 115 -7.75 -15.75 -3.09
C LEU A 115 -8.07 -14.82 -4.28
N ASP A 116 -9.01 -15.20 -5.14
CA ASP A 116 -9.42 -14.37 -6.29
C ASP A 116 -10.09 -13.06 -5.85
N MET A 117 -11.01 -13.14 -4.88
CA MET A 117 -11.64 -11.95 -4.29
C MET A 117 -10.63 -11.03 -3.62
N SER A 118 -9.62 -11.60 -2.97
CA SER A 118 -8.54 -10.82 -2.34
C SER A 118 -7.64 -10.14 -3.35
N ASP A 119 -7.36 -10.77 -4.50
CA ASP A 119 -6.56 -10.17 -5.59
C ASP A 119 -7.29 -8.99 -6.26
N ASP A 120 -8.59 -9.11 -6.50
CA ASP A 120 -9.40 -7.98 -7.01
C ASP A 120 -9.46 -6.83 -6.00
N THR A 121 -9.65 -7.15 -4.71
CA THR A 121 -9.62 -6.14 -3.64
C THR A 121 -8.24 -5.47 -3.56
N TYR A 122 -7.16 -6.24 -3.66
CA TYR A 122 -5.79 -5.74 -3.69
C TYR A 122 -5.56 -4.72 -4.81
N LYS A 123 -6.02 -5.03 -6.04
CA LYS A 123 -5.91 -4.11 -7.19
C LYS A 123 -6.64 -2.80 -6.92
N LYS A 124 -7.86 -2.87 -6.37
CA LYS A 124 -8.67 -1.68 -6.04
C LYS A 124 -8.01 -0.83 -4.96
N VAL A 125 -7.48 -1.45 -3.91
CA VAL A 125 -6.79 -0.76 -2.82
C VAL A 125 -5.50 -0.11 -3.33
N ASN A 126 -4.70 -0.81 -4.13
CA ASN A 126 -3.48 -0.25 -4.72
C ASN A 126 -3.78 0.94 -5.64
N TYR A 127 -4.78 0.81 -6.51
CA TYR A 127 -5.21 1.92 -7.37
C TYR A 127 -5.63 3.13 -6.54
N ALA A 128 -6.52 2.94 -5.54
CA ALA A 128 -6.97 4.01 -4.67
C ALA A 128 -5.81 4.63 -3.87
N SER A 129 -4.88 3.81 -3.38
CA SER A 129 -3.68 4.27 -2.66
C SER A 129 -2.83 5.16 -3.57
N LYS A 130 -2.46 4.70 -4.77
CA LYS A 130 -1.62 5.45 -5.70
C LYS A 130 -2.26 6.75 -6.15
N VAL A 131 -3.55 6.75 -6.48
CA VAL A 131 -4.28 7.96 -6.89
C VAL A 131 -4.27 9.02 -5.79
N ASN A 132 -4.26 8.63 -4.51
CA ASN A 132 -4.26 9.56 -3.39
C ASN A 132 -2.88 9.79 -2.77
N THR A 133 -1.83 9.17 -3.31
CA THR A 133 -0.46 9.32 -2.80
C THR A 133 0.30 10.35 -3.63
N TYR A 134 0.83 11.35 -2.95
CA TYR A 134 1.65 12.40 -3.53
C TYR A 134 3.00 12.43 -2.82
N LEU A 135 4.07 12.47 -3.59
CA LEU A 135 5.42 12.38 -3.05
C LEU A 135 6.42 13.31 -3.74
N THR A 136 7.50 13.59 -3.02
CA THR A 136 8.63 14.39 -3.46
C THR A 136 9.89 13.78 -2.89
N CYS A 137 10.99 13.87 -3.63
CA CYS A 137 12.28 13.36 -3.20
C CYS A 137 13.25 14.51 -2.92
N PHE A 138 14.13 14.27 -1.95
CA PHE A 138 15.23 15.14 -1.58
C PHE A 138 16.52 14.32 -1.47
N SER A 139 17.66 15.01 -1.50
CA SER A 139 18.97 14.44 -1.19
C SER A 139 19.60 15.18 -0.03
N GLU A 140 20.42 14.50 0.77
CA GLU A 140 21.29 15.16 1.76
C GLU A 140 22.53 15.81 1.12
N ASN A 141 22.84 15.48 -0.14
CA ASN A 141 24.00 16.01 -0.85
C ASN A 141 23.57 16.76 -2.12
N HIS A 142 24.09 17.98 -2.28
CA HIS A 142 23.83 18.88 -3.42
C HIS A 142 24.80 18.68 -4.59
N ASP A 143 25.86 17.89 -4.42
CA ASP A 143 26.90 17.67 -5.43
C ASP A 143 26.97 16.20 -5.85
N ILE A 144 25.83 15.67 -6.31
CA ILE A 144 25.76 14.34 -6.94
C ILE A 144 25.65 14.52 -8.44
N LYS A 145 26.75 14.31 -9.17
CA LYS A 145 26.82 14.46 -10.64
C LYS A 145 25.69 13.76 -11.39
N LEU A 146 25.32 12.56 -10.94
CA LEU A 146 24.23 11.78 -11.54
C LEU A 146 22.87 12.47 -11.37
N MET A 147 22.63 13.13 -10.23
CA MET A 147 21.39 13.87 -9.97
C MET A 147 21.30 15.15 -10.77
N TRP A 148 22.41 15.87 -10.90
CA TRP A 148 22.48 17.00 -11.83
C TRP A 148 22.16 16.55 -13.27
N ALA A 149 22.74 15.43 -13.73
CA ALA A 149 22.46 14.93 -15.08
C ALA A 149 20.97 14.58 -15.30
N HIS A 150 20.33 13.88 -14.36
CA HIS A 150 18.96 13.37 -14.54
C HIS A 150 17.85 14.36 -14.18
N TYR A 151 18.04 15.22 -13.17
CA TYR A 151 16.96 16.04 -12.62
C TYR A 151 17.07 17.53 -12.93
N THR A 152 18.13 17.97 -13.64
CA THR A 152 18.34 19.40 -13.95
C THR A 152 18.49 19.66 -15.45
N ASP A 153 17.83 18.87 -16.31
CA ASP A 153 17.97 18.99 -17.77
C ASP A 153 19.45 18.98 -18.22
N TYR A 154 20.16 17.88 -17.91
CA TYR A 154 21.57 17.71 -18.27
C TYR A 154 22.51 18.79 -17.69
N ASN A 155 22.39 19.10 -16.39
CA ASN A 155 23.20 20.09 -15.65
C ASN A 155 22.90 21.57 -15.97
N LYS A 156 21.72 21.89 -16.50
CA LYS A 156 21.33 23.28 -16.85
C LYS A 156 20.34 23.92 -15.88
N GLY A 157 19.76 23.13 -14.99
CA GLY A 157 18.79 23.58 -14.00
C GLY A 157 19.46 24.02 -12.71
N ILE A 158 18.75 23.81 -11.59
CA ILE A 158 19.15 24.31 -10.27
C ILE A 158 19.10 23.22 -9.21
N CYS A 159 19.73 23.50 -8.07
CA CYS A 159 19.61 22.75 -6.85
C CYS A 159 19.12 23.69 -5.73
N ILE A 160 17.96 23.37 -5.16
CA ILE A 160 17.30 24.16 -4.12
C ILE A 160 17.66 23.57 -2.77
N LYS A 161 18.14 24.43 -1.86
CA LYS A 161 18.49 24.06 -0.48
C LYS A 161 17.35 24.43 0.47
N TYR A 162 16.77 23.44 1.12
CA TYR A 162 15.73 23.60 2.14
C TYR A 162 16.35 23.47 3.53
N ASN A 163 16.14 24.46 4.40
CA ASN A 163 16.41 24.32 5.83
C ASN A 163 15.18 23.68 6.47
N ILE A 164 15.29 22.43 6.93
CA ILE A 164 14.16 21.69 7.50
C ILE A 164 14.13 21.73 9.04
N LYS A 165 15.09 22.39 9.68
CA LYS A 165 15.19 22.48 11.15
C LYS A 165 14.06 23.31 11.76
N ASP A 166 13.58 24.30 11.02
CA ASP A 166 12.58 25.27 11.49
C ASP A 166 11.15 24.93 11.03
N TYR A 167 10.97 23.81 10.33
CA TYR A 167 9.65 23.37 9.88
C TYR A 167 8.99 22.44 10.89
N GLU A 168 8.08 22.99 11.70
CA GLU A 168 7.19 22.16 12.53
C GLU A 168 6.15 21.41 11.70
N ASN A 169 5.76 21.95 10.53
CA ASN A 169 4.80 21.32 9.64
C ASN A 169 5.04 21.71 8.17
N LEU A 170 5.57 20.80 7.35
CA LEU A 170 5.80 21.02 5.91
C LEU A 170 4.51 20.99 5.07
N MET A 171 3.37 20.52 5.61
CA MET A 171 2.17 20.27 4.81
C MET A 171 1.57 21.52 4.18
N HIS A 172 1.75 22.71 4.78
CA HIS A 172 1.17 23.96 4.29
C HIS A 172 1.86 24.50 3.02
N ILE A 173 3.10 24.07 2.77
CA ILE A 173 3.85 24.43 1.56
C ILE A 173 3.87 23.30 0.52
N CYS A 174 3.40 22.10 0.88
CA CYS A 174 3.30 20.98 -0.03
C CYS A 174 2.10 21.14 -0.97
N TYR A 175 2.35 21.19 -2.28
CA TYR A 175 1.30 21.39 -3.29
C TYR A 175 1.30 20.26 -4.32
N PRO A 176 0.16 19.56 -4.56
CA PRO A 176 0.08 18.52 -5.57
C PRO A 176 0.08 19.14 -6.98
N ILE A 177 1.03 18.73 -7.81
CA ILE A 177 0.96 19.04 -9.25
C ILE A 177 -0.11 18.12 -9.86
N LYS A 178 -1.02 18.70 -10.66
CA LYS A 178 -2.01 17.96 -11.45
C LYS A 178 -1.43 17.56 -12.80
#